data_AF-A0A0N1B7B6-F1
#
_entry.id   AF-A0A0N1B7B6-F1
#
_cell.length_a   1.000
_cell.length_b   1.000
_cell.length_c   1.000
_cell.angle_alpha   90.00
_cell.angle_beta   90.00
_cell.angle_gamma   90.00
#
_symmetry.space_group_name_H-M   'P 1'
#
loop_
_entity.id
_entity.type
_entity.pdbx_description
1 polymer ?
#
loop_
_entity_poly.entity_id
_entity_poly.type
_entity_poly.pdbx_seq_one_letter_code
_entity_poly.pdbx_strand_id
1 'polypeptide(L)'
;MERKPPRRTRERILALSLQLFNDFGEPNVTTSNIAEEMNISPGNLYYHFRNKDDIINCLFSDFEKEMEGILGSPPAQASVEDAWFFLHTLYEIIWRYRFFYRDLNNLLANNRTVETQFRRILAQSADVTRKLCEGLRSSGELKADDRELEALTTNIVVVATYWLSYEYVLNPRQFNDQAKMSEALSRGVYHTFTLVAPYLTGDSRALFAKLAGEYMK
;
A
#
# COMPACT_ATOMS: atom_id res chain seq x y z
N MET A 1 32.18 -25.85 0.20
CA MET A 1 31.15 -24.80 0.42
C MET A 1 30.55 -24.44 -0.93
N GLU A 2 29.32 -24.88 -1.21
CA GLU A 2 28.62 -24.48 -2.44
C GLU A 2 28.28 -22.98 -2.40
N ARG A 3 28.82 -22.22 -3.33
CA ARG A 3 28.42 -20.82 -3.56
C ARG A 3 26.97 -20.82 -4.04
N LYS A 4 26.02 -20.44 -3.17
CA LYS A 4 24.64 -20.16 -3.56
C LYS A 4 24.64 -19.14 -4.72
N PRO A 5 23.84 -19.34 -5.77
CA PRO A 5 23.91 -18.54 -6.99
C PRO A 5 23.66 -17.04 -6.70
N PRO A 6 24.37 -16.12 -7.37
CA PRO A 6 24.40 -14.69 -7.05
C PRO A 6 23.04 -13.99 -7.12
N ARG A 7 22.11 -14.47 -7.96
CA ARG A 7 20.72 -13.96 -8.00
C ARG A 7 19.98 -14.15 -6.67
N ARG A 8 20.18 -15.29 -6.02
CA ARG A 8 19.53 -15.59 -4.73
C ARG A 8 20.03 -14.69 -3.61
N THR A 9 21.30 -14.24 -3.65
CA THR A 9 21.82 -13.33 -2.62
C THR A 9 21.20 -11.96 -2.73
N ARG A 10 21.09 -11.41 -3.94
CA ARG A 10 20.46 -10.10 -4.18
C ARG A 10 18.99 -10.09 -3.73
N GLU A 11 18.23 -11.12 -4.07
CA GLU A 11 16.83 -11.29 -3.65
C GLU A 11 16.69 -11.40 -2.13
N ARG A 12 17.59 -12.17 -1.48
CA ARG A 12 17.62 -12.27 -0.01
C ARG A 12 17.94 -10.95 0.67
N ILE A 13 18.85 -10.14 0.11
CA ILE A 13 19.13 -8.79 0.61
C ILE A 13 17.87 -7.94 0.54
N LEU A 14 17.13 -7.95 -0.58
CA LEU A 14 15.89 -7.19 -0.72
C LEU A 14 14.82 -7.64 0.27
N ALA A 15 14.59 -8.95 0.37
CA ALA A 15 13.59 -9.51 1.28
C ALA A 15 13.88 -9.14 2.75
N LEU A 16 15.14 -9.28 3.19
CA LEU A 16 15.53 -8.90 4.54
C LEU A 16 15.46 -7.38 4.74
N SER A 17 15.90 -6.59 3.77
CA SER A 17 15.83 -5.13 3.86
C SER A 17 14.39 -4.65 4.01
N LEU A 18 13.47 -5.20 3.21
CA LEU A 18 12.03 -4.91 3.33
C LEU A 18 11.51 -5.22 4.73
N GLN A 19 11.87 -6.39 5.27
CA GLN A 19 11.50 -6.77 6.64
C GLN A 19 12.06 -5.77 7.67
N LEU A 20 13.36 -5.49 7.64
CA LEU A 20 14.01 -4.58 8.57
C LEU A 20 13.44 -3.15 8.47
N PHE A 21 13.21 -2.63 7.27
CA PHE A 21 12.61 -1.30 7.09
C PHE A 21 11.19 -1.26 7.64
N ASN A 22 10.40 -2.29 7.37
CA ASN A 22 9.05 -2.41 7.88
C ASN A 22 9.01 -2.46 9.42
N ASP A 23 9.92 -3.21 10.05
CA ASP A 23 9.94 -3.43 11.49
C ASP A 23 10.58 -2.26 12.27
N PHE A 24 11.62 -1.63 11.73
CA PHE A 24 12.43 -0.65 12.46
C PHE A 24 12.34 0.78 11.93
N GLY A 25 11.79 1.01 10.73
CA GLY A 25 11.89 2.30 10.06
C GLY A 25 13.10 2.35 9.13
N GLU A 26 12.90 2.86 7.92
CA GLU A 26 14.00 3.08 6.98
C GLU A 26 15.12 3.97 7.57
N PRO A 27 14.84 5.04 8.34
CA PRO A 27 15.89 5.86 8.94
C PRO A 27 16.79 5.11 9.92
N ASN A 28 16.28 4.06 10.58
CA ASN A 28 16.97 3.33 11.64
C ASN A 28 17.75 2.10 11.14
N VAL A 29 17.68 1.79 9.85
CA VAL A 29 18.34 0.62 9.26
C VAL A 29 19.46 1.08 8.32
N THR A 30 20.68 0.64 8.60
CA THR A 30 21.86 0.89 7.76
C THR A 30 22.21 -0.32 6.89
N THR A 31 23.00 -0.11 5.83
CA THR A 31 23.55 -1.22 5.03
C THR A 31 24.43 -2.15 5.86
N SER A 32 25.10 -1.65 6.91
CA SER A 32 25.85 -2.49 7.84
C SER A 32 24.93 -3.41 8.65
N ASN A 33 23.79 -2.91 9.14
CA ASN A 33 22.82 -3.77 9.84
C ASN A 33 22.28 -4.87 8.93
N ILE A 34 21.99 -4.54 7.67
CA ILE A 34 21.51 -5.52 6.68
C ILE A 34 22.59 -6.59 6.41
N ALA A 35 23.86 -6.19 6.26
CA ALA A 35 24.96 -7.13 6.01
C ALA A 35 25.20 -8.07 7.21
N GLU A 36 25.14 -7.52 8.43
CA GLU A 36 25.28 -8.26 9.69
C GLU A 36 24.16 -9.30 9.83
N GLU A 37 22.90 -8.89 9.69
CA GLU A 37 21.75 -9.78 9.79
C GLU A 37 21.75 -10.86 8.67
N MET A 38 22.23 -10.51 7.47
CA MET A 38 22.45 -11.47 6.37
C MET A 38 23.60 -12.45 6.62
N ASN A 39 24.44 -12.23 7.63
CA ASN A 39 25.71 -12.92 7.86
C ASN A 39 26.64 -12.87 6.64
N ILE A 40 26.81 -11.69 6.03
CA ILE A 40 27.72 -11.44 4.91
C ILE A 40 28.66 -10.26 5.21
N SER A 41 29.80 -10.18 4.50
CA SER A 41 30.68 -9.02 4.63
C SER A 41 30.03 -7.77 3.99
N PRO A 42 30.33 -6.55 4.50
CA PRO A 42 29.87 -5.31 3.86
C PRO A 42 30.27 -5.25 2.37
N GLY A 43 31.46 -5.70 2.01
CA GLY A 43 31.91 -5.77 0.62
C GLY A 43 31.04 -6.67 -0.28
N ASN A 44 30.48 -7.75 0.26
CA ASN A 44 29.53 -8.60 -0.47
C ASN A 44 28.19 -7.88 -0.69
N LEU A 45 27.70 -7.11 0.29
CA LEU A 45 26.52 -6.27 0.09
C LEU A 45 26.79 -5.18 -0.95
N TYR A 46 27.93 -4.49 -0.87
CA TYR A 46 28.33 -3.44 -1.82
C TYR A 46 28.50 -3.95 -3.26
N TYR A 47 28.81 -5.24 -3.44
CA TYR A 47 28.82 -5.87 -4.76
C TYR A 47 27.41 -5.88 -5.41
N HIS A 48 26.34 -5.96 -4.61
CA HIS A 48 24.96 -6.00 -5.08
C HIS A 48 24.26 -4.63 -5.07
N PHE A 49 24.54 -3.78 -4.08
CA PHE A 49 23.90 -2.48 -3.88
C PHE A 49 24.93 -1.46 -3.39
N ARG A 50 25.08 -0.33 -4.10
CA ARG A 50 26.16 0.64 -3.78
C ARG A 50 25.86 1.45 -2.53
N ASN A 51 24.58 1.63 -2.22
CA ASN A 51 24.09 2.39 -1.08
C ASN A 51 22.68 1.90 -0.68
N LYS A 52 22.10 2.51 0.35
CA LYS A 52 20.75 2.20 0.83
C LYS A 52 19.67 2.59 -0.20
N ASP A 53 19.86 3.69 -0.93
CA ASP A 53 18.90 4.16 -1.93
C ASP A 53 18.73 3.18 -3.10
N ASP A 54 19.79 2.49 -3.51
CA ASP A 54 19.72 1.44 -4.53
C ASP A 54 18.80 0.29 -4.08
N ILE A 55 18.82 -0.07 -2.79
CA ILE A 55 17.94 -1.08 -2.21
C ILE A 55 16.50 -0.55 -2.21
N ILE A 56 16.29 0.67 -1.72
CA ILE A 56 14.99 1.34 -1.66
C ILE A 56 14.35 1.43 -3.05
N ASN A 57 15.11 1.86 -4.07
CA ASN A 57 14.63 1.97 -5.44
C ASN A 57 14.23 0.61 -6.04
N CYS A 58 14.93 -0.46 -5.69
CA CYS A 58 14.56 -1.80 -6.13
C CYS A 58 13.27 -2.28 -5.45
N LEU A 59 13.15 -2.09 -4.14
CA LEU A 59 11.91 -2.38 -3.41
C LEU A 59 10.74 -1.55 -3.94
N PHE A 60 10.99 -0.28 -4.30
CA PHE A 60 9.97 0.59 -4.87
C PHE A 60 9.51 0.11 -6.25
N SER A 61 10.45 -0.35 -7.08
CA SER A 61 10.10 -0.95 -8.38
C SER A 61 9.27 -2.23 -8.22
N ASP A 62 9.52 -3.03 -7.19
CA ASP A 62 8.71 -4.22 -6.91
C ASP A 62 7.32 -3.85 -6.39
N PHE A 63 7.24 -2.86 -5.50
CA PHE A 63 5.97 -2.23 -5.09
C PHE A 63 5.17 -1.67 -6.27
N GLU A 64 5.82 -0.92 -7.17
CA GLU A 64 5.19 -0.32 -8.34
C GLU A 64 4.59 -1.39 -9.27
N LYS A 65 5.28 -2.52 -9.49
CA LYS A 65 4.74 -3.63 -10.29
C LYS A 65 3.51 -4.26 -9.66
N GLU A 66 3.50 -4.44 -8.34
CA GLU A 66 2.32 -4.95 -7.63
C GLU A 66 1.15 -3.97 -7.73
N MET A 67 1.42 -2.67 -7.59
CA MET A 67 0.41 -1.62 -7.78
C MET A 67 -0.11 -1.58 -9.23
N GLU A 68 0.75 -1.70 -10.24
CA GLU A 68 0.34 -1.77 -11.65
C GLU A 68 -0.60 -2.95 -11.92
N GLY A 69 -0.41 -4.08 -11.22
CA GLY A 69 -1.28 -5.25 -11.31
C GLY A 69 -2.74 -4.98 -10.94
N ILE A 70 -2.98 -4.08 -9.97
CA ILE A 70 -4.35 -3.71 -9.56
C ILE A 70 -4.84 -2.41 -10.20
N LEU A 71 -3.94 -1.51 -10.59
CA LEU A 71 -4.29 -0.22 -11.18
C LEU A 71 -4.45 -0.27 -12.71
N GLY A 72 -3.88 -1.28 -13.37
CA GLY A 72 -3.78 -1.32 -14.83
C GLY A 72 -5.08 -1.68 -15.57
N SER A 73 -6.01 -2.38 -14.93
CA SER A 73 -7.21 -2.95 -15.59
C SER A 73 -8.46 -2.87 -14.71
N PRO A 74 -8.99 -1.68 -14.41
CA PRO A 74 -10.29 -1.59 -13.74
C PRO A 74 -11.40 -2.19 -14.62
N PRO A 75 -12.39 -2.89 -14.04
CA PRO A 75 -13.52 -3.40 -14.79
C PRO A 75 -14.31 -2.25 -15.42
N ALA A 76 -14.75 -2.43 -16.68
CA ALA A 76 -15.54 -1.42 -17.39
C ALA A 76 -16.92 -1.18 -16.76
N GLN A 77 -17.45 -2.19 -16.08
CA GLN A 77 -18.71 -2.13 -15.34
C GLN A 77 -18.47 -2.70 -13.95
N ALA A 78 -18.03 -1.83 -13.04
CA ALA A 78 -17.65 -2.21 -11.69
C ALA A 78 -18.88 -2.46 -10.80
N SER A 79 -18.82 -3.54 -10.03
CA SER A 79 -19.73 -3.85 -8.92
C SER A 79 -19.17 -3.39 -7.57
N VAL A 80 -19.99 -3.44 -6.53
CA VAL A 80 -19.54 -3.17 -5.14
C VAL A 80 -18.49 -4.20 -4.72
N GLU A 81 -18.62 -5.46 -5.14
CA GLU A 81 -17.65 -6.51 -4.90
C GLU A 81 -16.31 -6.24 -5.57
N ASP A 82 -16.29 -5.68 -6.79
CA ASP A 82 -15.04 -5.31 -7.47
C ASP A 82 -14.32 -4.19 -6.71
N ALA A 83 -15.07 -3.17 -6.28
CA ALA A 83 -14.52 -2.06 -5.50
C ALA A 83 -13.96 -2.56 -4.15
N TRP A 84 -14.66 -3.49 -3.52
CA TRP A 84 -14.24 -4.15 -2.28
C TRP A 84 -12.95 -4.97 -2.47
N PHE A 85 -12.91 -5.83 -3.50
CA PHE A 85 -11.74 -6.63 -3.82
C PHE A 85 -10.53 -5.75 -4.15
N PHE A 86 -10.74 -4.67 -4.89
CA PHE A 86 -9.72 -3.66 -5.17
C PHE A 86 -9.15 -3.07 -3.87
N LEU A 87 -10.02 -2.60 -2.95
CA LEU A 87 -9.58 -2.01 -1.69
C LEU A 87 -8.81 -3.03 -0.82
N HIS A 88 -9.30 -4.25 -0.70
CA HIS A 88 -8.60 -5.33 0.00
C HIS A 88 -7.19 -5.54 -0.54
N THR A 89 -7.08 -5.74 -1.85
CA THR A 89 -5.79 -6.01 -2.50
C THR A 89 -4.85 -4.81 -2.39
N LEU A 90 -5.37 -3.59 -2.53
CA LEU A 90 -4.61 -2.36 -2.31
C LEU A 90 -4.02 -2.33 -0.90
N TYR A 91 -4.83 -2.57 0.12
CA TYR A 91 -4.38 -2.55 1.50
C TYR A 91 -3.35 -3.65 1.78
N GLU A 92 -3.49 -4.85 1.22
CA GLU A 92 -2.48 -5.92 1.34
C GLU A 92 -1.11 -5.50 0.77
N ILE A 93 -1.09 -4.81 -0.38
CA ILE A 93 0.15 -4.29 -0.98
C ILE A 93 0.72 -3.18 -0.09
N ILE A 94 -0.11 -2.22 0.34
CA ILE A 94 0.29 -1.15 1.28
C ILE A 94 0.93 -1.75 2.52
N TRP A 95 0.35 -2.82 3.07
CA TRP A 95 0.87 -3.50 4.26
C TRP A 95 2.23 -4.16 4.02
N ARG A 96 2.40 -4.84 2.89
CA ARG A 96 3.66 -5.49 2.52
C ARG A 96 4.81 -4.50 2.42
N TYR A 97 4.54 -3.31 1.89
CA TYR A 97 5.52 -2.23 1.71
C TYR A 97 5.29 -1.03 2.63
N ARG A 98 4.74 -1.27 3.83
CA ARG A 98 4.26 -0.25 4.78
C ARG A 98 5.28 0.82 5.15
N PHE A 99 6.58 0.51 5.11
CA PHE A 99 7.62 1.51 5.37
C PHE A 99 7.56 2.69 4.38
N PHE A 100 7.16 2.48 3.12
CA PHE A 100 6.99 3.58 2.14
C PHE A 100 5.93 4.58 2.60
N TYR A 101 4.85 4.10 3.21
CA TYR A 101 3.74 4.94 3.67
C TYR A 101 4.02 5.59 5.03
N ARG A 102 4.73 4.89 5.94
CA ARG A 102 5.09 5.41 7.26
C ARG A 102 6.17 6.49 7.17
N ASP A 103 7.20 6.25 6.38
CA ASP A 103 8.38 7.11 6.26
C ASP A 103 8.29 8.03 5.01
N LEU A 104 7.08 8.18 4.45
CA LEU A 104 6.83 8.80 3.15
C LEU A 104 7.50 10.17 3.01
N ASN A 105 7.28 11.08 3.95
CA ASN A 105 7.86 12.44 3.89
C ASN A 105 9.40 12.42 3.80
N ASN A 106 10.05 11.55 4.58
CA ASN A 106 11.51 11.42 4.57
C ASN A 106 12.00 10.81 3.24
N LEU A 107 11.29 9.80 2.73
CA LEU A 107 11.64 9.13 1.48
C LEU A 107 11.47 10.05 0.27
N LEU A 108 10.39 10.83 0.21
CA LEU A 108 10.16 11.79 -0.87
C LEU A 108 11.20 12.92 -0.86
N ALA A 109 11.60 13.41 0.32
CA ALA A 109 12.58 14.48 0.44
C ALA A 109 14.00 14.06 0.03
N ASN A 110 14.36 12.79 0.23
CA ASN A 110 15.72 12.30 0.03
C ASN A 110 15.90 11.45 -1.24
N ASN A 111 14.81 11.03 -1.90
CA ASN A 111 14.87 10.15 -3.06
C ASN A 111 13.91 10.61 -4.18
N ARG A 112 14.49 11.26 -5.21
CA ARG A 112 13.76 11.82 -6.37
C ARG A 112 13.02 10.76 -7.21
N THR A 113 13.54 9.53 -7.26
CA THR A 113 12.89 8.44 -7.99
C THR A 113 11.58 8.07 -7.29
N VAL A 114 11.65 7.85 -5.97
CA VAL A 114 10.46 7.61 -5.13
C VAL A 114 9.49 8.78 -5.21
N GLU A 115 9.98 10.02 -5.14
CA GLU A 115 9.15 11.23 -5.29
C GLU A 115 8.29 11.23 -6.56
N THR A 116 8.94 11.01 -7.70
CA THR A 116 8.29 11.07 -9.00
C THR A 116 7.33 9.91 -9.21
N GLN A 117 7.76 8.70 -8.84
CA GLN A 117 6.98 7.49 -9.08
C GLN A 117 5.80 7.36 -8.11
N PHE A 118 5.96 7.72 -6.83
CA PHE A 118 4.86 7.67 -5.87
C PHE A 118 3.74 8.64 -6.25
N ARG A 119 4.09 9.83 -6.76
CA ARG A 119 3.10 10.77 -7.31
C ARG A 119 2.31 10.15 -8.48
N ARG A 120 2.98 9.40 -9.36
CA ARG A 120 2.33 8.69 -10.48
C ARG A 120 1.36 7.63 -9.95
N ILE A 121 1.77 6.86 -8.94
CA ILE A 121 0.92 5.85 -8.29
C ILE A 121 -0.34 6.49 -7.71
N LEU A 122 -0.22 7.59 -6.94
CA LEU A 122 -1.39 8.27 -6.38
C LEU A 122 -2.34 8.81 -7.46
N ALA A 123 -1.81 9.35 -8.55
CA ALA A 123 -2.63 9.82 -9.67
C ALA A 123 -3.38 8.66 -10.35
N GLN A 124 -2.72 7.52 -10.54
CA GLN A 124 -3.35 6.31 -11.09
C GLN A 124 -4.39 5.72 -10.12
N SER A 125 -4.11 5.70 -8.82
CA SER A 125 -5.08 5.27 -7.80
C SER A 125 -6.33 6.14 -7.78
N ALA A 126 -6.19 7.45 -7.96
CA ALA A 126 -7.33 8.37 -8.09
C ALA A 126 -8.14 8.09 -9.36
N ASP A 127 -7.48 7.89 -10.51
CA ASP A 127 -8.14 7.57 -11.78
C ASP A 127 -8.92 6.24 -11.71
N VAL A 128 -8.32 5.20 -11.14
CA VAL A 128 -8.97 3.88 -10.96
C VAL A 128 -10.14 3.98 -9.99
N THR A 129 -9.97 4.66 -8.86
CA THR A 129 -11.05 4.87 -7.88
C THR A 129 -12.22 5.62 -8.51
N ARG A 130 -11.94 6.66 -9.30
CA ARG A 130 -12.96 7.40 -10.06
C ARG A 130 -13.70 6.48 -11.02
N LYS A 131 -12.98 5.69 -11.84
CA LYS A 131 -13.59 4.75 -12.79
C LYS A 131 -14.48 3.70 -12.12
N LEU A 132 -14.06 3.18 -10.97
CA LEU A 132 -14.90 2.25 -10.18
C LEU A 132 -16.19 2.94 -9.73
N CYS A 133 -16.11 4.17 -9.21
CA CYS A 133 -17.29 4.92 -8.77
C CYS A 133 -18.18 5.34 -9.94
N GLU A 134 -17.61 5.68 -11.10
CA GLU A 134 -18.34 5.95 -12.34
C GLU A 134 -19.05 4.70 -12.87
N GLY A 135 -18.42 3.53 -12.77
CA GLY A 135 -19.02 2.24 -13.08
C GLY A 135 -20.27 1.99 -12.25
N LEU A 136 -20.16 2.12 -10.92
CA LEU A 136 -21.28 2.02 -9.98
C LEU A 136 -22.39 3.06 -10.24
N ARG A 137 -22.00 4.27 -10.64
CA ARG A 137 -22.98 5.32 -10.99
C ARG A 137 -23.72 4.96 -12.28
N SER A 138 -23.02 4.41 -13.26
CA SER A 138 -23.61 4.03 -14.55
C SER A 138 -24.57 2.83 -14.44
N SER A 139 -24.34 1.93 -13.47
CA SER A 139 -25.26 0.83 -13.13
C SER A 139 -26.42 1.26 -12.23
N GLY A 140 -26.45 2.51 -11.77
CA GLY A 140 -27.49 3.03 -10.87
C GLY A 140 -27.32 2.59 -9.41
N GLU A 141 -26.16 2.06 -9.04
CA GLU A 141 -25.84 1.59 -7.69
C GLU A 141 -25.26 2.68 -6.79
N LEU A 142 -24.73 3.74 -7.40
CA LEU A 142 -24.17 4.92 -6.73
C LEU A 142 -24.85 6.20 -7.25
N LYS A 143 -25.29 7.05 -6.34
CA LYS A 143 -25.89 8.35 -6.63
C LYS A 143 -25.00 9.46 -6.07
N ALA A 144 -24.24 10.10 -6.96
CA ALA A 144 -23.41 11.26 -6.66
C ALA A 144 -23.31 12.16 -7.91
N ASP A 145 -23.30 13.47 -7.72
CA ASP A 145 -22.92 14.41 -8.78
C ASP A 145 -21.40 14.36 -9.06
N ASP A 146 -20.94 15.04 -10.12
CA ASP A 146 -19.53 15.00 -10.51
C ASP A 146 -18.58 15.60 -9.46
N ARG A 147 -19.05 16.60 -8.68
CA ARG A 147 -18.26 17.24 -7.63
C ARG A 147 -18.13 16.34 -6.41
N GLU A 148 -19.24 15.70 -6.03
CA GLU A 148 -19.25 14.69 -4.97
C GLU A 148 -18.34 13.51 -5.32
N LEU A 149 -18.35 13.07 -6.58
CA LEU A 149 -17.52 11.97 -7.06
C LEU A 149 -16.02 12.30 -7.02
N GLU A 150 -15.66 13.51 -7.44
CA GLU A 150 -14.29 14.01 -7.36
C GLU A 150 -13.80 14.10 -5.90
N ALA A 151 -14.60 14.70 -5.02
CA ALA A 151 -14.28 14.79 -3.60
C ALA A 151 -14.16 13.41 -2.93
N LEU A 152 -15.10 12.49 -3.24
CA LEU A 152 -15.08 11.11 -2.75
C LEU A 152 -13.80 10.39 -3.18
N THR A 153 -13.42 10.51 -4.45
CA THR A 153 -12.20 9.92 -5.00
C THR A 153 -10.97 10.41 -4.25
N THR A 154 -10.84 11.73 -4.05
CA THR A 154 -9.72 12.31 -3.30
C THR A 154 -9.70 11.82 -1.85
N ASN A 155 -10.85 11.80 -1.18
CA ASN A 155 -10.96 11.35 0.21
C ASN A 155 -10.53 9.89 0.37
N ILE A 156 -10.93 9.01 -0.55
CA ILE A 156 -10.53 7.59 -0.56
C ILE A 156 -9.01 7.46 -0.66
N VAL A 157 -8.39 8.17 -1.63
CA VAL A 157 -6.93 8.11 -1.83
C VAL A 157 -6.20 8.67 -0.61
N VAL A 158 -6.68 9.76 -0.01
CA VAL A 158 -6.08 10.35 1.20
C VAL A 158 -6.16 9.38 2.38
N VAL A 159 -7.32 8.78 2.63
CA VAL A 159 -7.49 7.79 3.71
C VAL A 159 -6.57 6.59 3.48
N ALA A 160 -6.57 5.99 2.29
CA ALA A 160 -5.70 4.86 1.98
C ALA A 160 -4.20 5.20 2.15
N THR A 161 -3.80 6.42 1.77
CA THR A 161 -2.39 6.87 1.87
C THR A 161 -1.96 7.10 3.32
N TYR A 162 -2.82 7.67 4.16
CA TYR A 162 -2.44 8.11 5.52
C TYR A 162 -2.98 7.22 6.64
N TRP A 163 -3.73 6.16 6.33
CA TRP A 163 -4.32 5.26 7.32
C TRP A 163 -3.28 4.67 8.28
N LEU A 164 -2.16 4.16 7.74
CA LEU A 164 -1.10 3.58 8.58
C LEU A 164 -0.42 4.63 9.47
N SER A 165 -0.31 5.88 9.00
CA SER A 165 0.20 6.98 9.81
C SER A 165 -0.75 7.30 10.97
N TYR A 166 -2.05 7.29 10.72
CA TYR A 166 -3.08 7.47 11.76
C TYR A 166 -3.02 6.34 12.81
N GLU A 167 -2.98 5.08 12.38
CA GLU A 167 -2.88 3.92 13.27
C GLU A 167 -1.58 3.91 14.09
N TYR A 168 -0.47 4.35 13.50
CA TYR A 168 0.80 4.50 14.21
C TYR A 168 0.69 5.52 15.36
N VAL A 169 0.03 6.67 15.14
CA VAL A 169 -0.16 7.68 16.18
C VAL A 169 -1.01 7.16 17.33
N LEU A 170 -2.02 6.32 17.05
CA LEU A 170 -2.85 5.72 18.09
C LEU A 170 -2.10 4.67 18.92
N ASN A 171 -1.23 3.87 18.28
CA ASN A 171 -0.59 2.70 18.89
C ASN A 171 0.92 2.61 18.65
N PRO A 172 1.73 3.63 19.00
CA PRO A 172 3.13 3.73 18.56
C PRO A 172 4.02 2.60 19.11
N ARG A 173 3.67 2.02 20.26
CA ARG A 173 4.46 0.97 20.93
C ARG A 173 4.04 -0.45 20.56
N GLN A 174 2.93 -0.61 19.83
CA GLN A 174 2.35 -1.91 19.49
C GLN A 174 2.20 -2.09 17.98
N PHE A 175 2.77 -1.20 17.19
CA PHE A 175 2.67 -1.22 15.74
C PHE A 175 3.45 -2.37 15.07
N ASN A 176 4.36 -3.00 15.79
CA ASN A 176 5.06 -4.21 15.29
C ASN A 176 4.36 -5.51 15.70
N ASP A 177 3.24 -5.43 16.43
CA ASP A 177 2.43 -6.60 16.78
C ASP A 177 1.58 -7.03 15.56
N GLN A 178 1.90 -8.20 15.00
CA GLN A 178 1.23 -8.71 13.81
C GLN A 178 -0.30 -8.81 13.95
N ALA A 179 -0.82 -9.15 15.14
CA ALA A 179 -2.25 -9.29 15.36
C ALA A 179 -2.95 -7.94 15.27
N LYS A 180 -2.44 -6.94 16.00
CA LYS A 180 -2.99 -5.57 15.97
C LYS A 180 -2.90 -4.92 14.60
N MET A 181 -1.90 -5.31 13.82
CA MET A 181 -1.71 -4.79 12.48
C MET A 181 -2.64 -5.41 11.45
N SER A 182 -2.96 -6.69 11.57
CA SER A 182 -4.04 -7.30 10.77
C SER A 182 -5.37 -6.60 11.05
N GLU A 183 -5.65 -6.27 12.32
CA GLU A 183 -6.85 -5.52 12.66
C GLU A 183 -6.82 -4.09 12.10
N ALA A 184 -5.67 -3.41 12.16
CA ALA A 184 -5.49 -2.08 11.58
C ALA A 184 -5.73 -2.10 10.06
N LEU A 185 -5.25 -3.13 9.36
CA LEU A 185 -5.50 -3.32 7.95
C LEU A 185 -7.00 -3.44 7.66
N SER A 186 -7.66 -4.31 8.41
CA SER A 186 -9.09 -4.51 8.30
C SER A 186 -9.85 -3.19 8.51
N ARG A 187 -9.58 -2.49 9.61
CA ARG A 187 -10.20 -1.17 9.86
C ARG A 187 -9.96 -0.19 8.71
N GLY A 188 -8.78 -0.19 8.10
CA GLY A 188 -8.47 0.67 6.96
C GLY A 188 -9.39 0.44 5.76
N VAL A 189 -9.59 -0.82 5.36
CA VAL A 189 -10.53 -1.15 4.28
C VAL A 189 -11.94 -0.71 4.67
N TYR A 190 -12.39 -1.04 5.89
CA TYR A 190 -13.72 -0.66 6.39
C TYR A 190 -13.95 0.85 6.36
N HIS A 191 -13.02 1.65 6.88
CA HIS A 191 -13.14 3.10 6.91
C HIS A 191 -13.12 3.72 5.51
N THR A 192 -12.26 3.20 4.63
CA THR A 192 -12.20 3.65 3.24
C THR A 192 -13.50 3.34 2.50
N PHE A 193 -14.01 2.12 2.67
CA PHE A 193 -15.24 1.69 2.04
C PHE A 193 -16.45 2.48 2.55
N THR A 194 -16.47 2.81 3.85
CA THR A 194 -17.53 3.61 4.48
C THR A 194 -17.67 5.00 3.87
N LEU A 195 -16.63 5.56 3.24
CA LEU A 195 -16.74 6.83 2.51
C LEU A 195 -17.70 6.76 1.32
N VAL A 196 -17.76 5.60 0.65
CA VAL A 196 -18.66 5.38 -0.51
C VAL A 196 -20.09 5.14 -0.05
N ALA A 197 -20.26 4.61 1.16
CA ALA A 197 -21.52 4.10 1.64
C ALA A 197 -22.69 5.09 1.53
N PRO A 198 -22.58 6.38 1.91
CA PRO A 198 -23.69 7.34 1.81
C PRO A 198 -24.23 7.55 0.40
N TYR A 199 -23.43 7.24 -0.61
CA TYR A 199 -23.78 7.39 -2.02
C TYR A 199 -24.38 6.12 -2.63
N LEU A 200 -24.24 4.96 -1.97
CA LEU A 200 -24.79 3.70 -2.45
C LEU A 200 -26.30 3.63 -2.28
N THR A 201 -26.98 3.01 -3.24
CA THR A 201 -28.44 2.85 -3.26
C THR A 201 -28.86 1.39 -3.34
N GLY A 202 -30.09 1.08 -2.93
CA GLY A 202 -30.71 -0.23 -3.14
C GLY A 202 -29.91 -1.42 -2.59
N ASP A 203 -29.79 -2.47 -3.39
CA ASP A 203 -29.12 -3.73 -3.03
C ASP A 203 -27.62 -3.55 -2.74
N SER A 204 -26.97 -2.63 -3.44
CA SER A 204 -25.55 -2.28 -3.28
C SER A 204 -25.26 -1.74 -1.87
N ARG A 205 -26.18 -0.98 -1.29
CA ARG A 205 -26.09 -0.50 0.10
C ARG A 205 -26.25 -1.64 1.11
N ALA A 206 -27.14 -2.60 0.84
CA ALA A 206 -27.35 -3.76 1.71
C ALA A 206 -26.14 -4.71 1.67
N LEU A 207 -25.61 -4.96 0.47
CA LEU A 207 -24.38 -5.72 0.25
C LEU A 207 -23.19 -5.05 0.94
N PHE A 208 -23.04 -3.74 0.79
CA PHE A 208 -22.03 -2.97 1.53
C PHE A 208 -22.12 -3.25 3.04
N ALA A 209 -23.33 -3.18 3.62
CA ALA A 209 -23.50 -3.40 5.05
C ALA A 209 -23.12 -4.83 5.48
N LYS A 210 -23.39 -5.82 4.63
CA LYS A 210 -22.99 -7.21 4.85
C LYS A 210 -21.46 -7.34 4.85
N LEU A 211 -20.79 -6.82 3.82
CA LEU A 211 -19.34 -6.85 3.67
C LEU A 211 -18.64 -6.10 4.81
N ALA A 212 -19.12 -4.91 5.15
CA ALA A 212 -18.62 -4.10 6.26
C ALA A 212 -18.76 -4.81 7.62
N GLY A 213 -19.79 -5.66 7.80
CA GLY A 213 -19.97 -6.46 9.01
C GLY A 213 -18.90 -7.53 9.22
N GLU A 214 -18.16 -7.93 8.19
CA GLU A 214 -17.04 -8.89 8.32
C GLU A 214 -15.84 -8.30 9.05
N TYR A 215 -15.77 -6.97 9.13
CA TYR A 215 -14.67 -6.19 9.70
C TYR A 215 -14.88 -5.75 11.13
N MET A 216 -16.11 -5.91 11.64
CA MET A 216 -16.50 -5.56 13.00
C MET A 216 -16.46 -6.76 13.95
N LYS A 217 -15.91 -7.91 13.51
CA LYS A 217 -15.74 -9.14 14.29
C LYS A 217 -14.31 -9.25 14.79
#